data_AF-A0A2V4NT58-F1
#
_entry.id   AF-A0A2V4NT58-F1
#
_cell.length_a   1.000
_cell.length_b   1.000
_cell.length_c   1.000
_cell.angle_alpha   90.00
_cell.angle_beta   90.00
_cell.angle_gamma   90.00
#
_symmetry.space_group_name_H-M   'P 1'
#
loop_
_entity.id
_entity.type
_entity.pdbx_description
1 polymer ?
#
loop_
_entity_poly.entity_id
_entity_poly.type
_entity_poly.pdbx_seq_one_letter_code
_entity_poly.pdbx_strand_id
1 'polypeptide(L)'
;MRRRRTPRSTHLHSNHSASRRTHDLRHSAAKRMVRDPNLTLADVQWVMGHAHITTTEIYIAPTPDEVVAHVLAHHERRRAEQAKPPAPPAPGYRPEVLAALFGTSAAGGESR
;
A
#
# COMPACT_ATOMS: atom_id res chain seq x y z
N MET A 1 16.12 33.31 65.98
CA MET A 1 14.84 32.58 65.71
C MET A 1 14.62 32.47 64.20
N ARG A 2 14.86 31.29 63.61
CA ARG A 2 14.74 31.01 62.17
C ARG A 2 13.37 30.37 61.89
N ARG A 3 12.42 31.09 61.28
CA ARG A 3 11.19 30.49 60.77
C ARG A 3 11.46 29.94 59.36
N ARG A 4 11.60 28.62 59.25
CA ARG A 4 11.68 27.91 57.97
C ARG A 4 10.31 28.02 57.27
N ARG A 5 10.24 28.73 56.14
CA ARG A 5 9.12 28.60 55.19
C ARG A 5 9.38 27.35 54.35
N THR A 6 8.52 26.35 54.48
CA THR A 6 8.48 25.19 53.58
C THR A 6 7.82 25.59 52.26
N PRO A 7 8.46 25.39 51.09
CA PRO A 7 7.76 25.52 49.83
C PRO A 7 6.84 24.31 49.64
N ARG A 8 5.54 24.57 49.45
CA ARG A 8 4.54 23.57 49.10
C ARG A 8 4.76 23.22 47.62
N SER A 9 5.53 22.16 47.36
CA SER A 9 5.78 21.67 46.01
C SER A 9 4.53 20.95 45.50
N THR A 10 3.69 21.65 44.73
CA THR A 10 2.64 21.01 43.95
C THR A 10 3.29 20.37 42.72
N HIS A 11 3.65 19.09 42.84
CA HIS A 11 4.01 18.27 41.68
C HIS A 11 2.77 18.10 40.79
N LEU A 12 2.70 18.92 39.74
CA LEU A 12 1.70 18.81 38.68
C LEU A 12 2.17 17.79 37.64
N HIS A 13 2.07 16.50 37.96
CA HIS A 13 2.33 15.42 37.00
C HIS A 13 1.00 14.99 36.36
N SER A 14 0.53 15.70 35.32
CA SER A 14 -0.80 15.43 34.74
C SER A 14 -0.77 15.09 33.24
N ASN A 15 -0.86 13.77 32.97
CA ASN A 15 -1.65 13.07 31.94
C ASN A 15 -1.52 13.33 30.42
N HIS A 16 -0.58 14.14 29.94
CA HIS A 16 -0.41 14.34 28.48
C HIS A 16 0.01 13.09 27.70
N SER A 17 0.57 12.07 28.36
CA SER A 17 1.05 10.83 27.71
C SER A 17 -0.03 9.76 27.53
N ALA A 18 -1.12 9.79 28.30
CA ALA A 18 -2.21 8.81 28.19
C ALA A 18 -3.12 9.13 27.00
N SER A 19 -3.54 10.39 26.87
CA SER A 19 -4.34 10.86 25.72
C SER A 19 -3.60 10.68 24.38
N ARG A 20 -2.29 11.02 24.35
CA ARG A 20 -1.47 10.77 23.14
C ARG A 20 -1.40 9.29 22.78
N ARG A 21 -1.18 8.39 23.75
CA ARG A 21 -1.14 6.94 23.48
C ARG A 21 -2.47 6.36 22.98
N THR A 22 -3.60 6.77 23.54
CA THR A 22 -4.92 6.32 23.04
C THR A 22 -5.19 6.84 21.63
N HIS A 23 -4.76 8.07 21.35
CA HIS A 23 -4.84 8.66 20.04
C HIS A 23 -3.94 7.91 19.05
N ASP A 24 -2.70 7.59 19.42
CA ASP A 24 -1.77 6.83 18.58
C ASP A 24 -2.30 5.43 18.25
N LEU A 25 -3.00 4.77 19.20
CA LEU A 25 -3.68 3.50 18.95
C LEU A 25 -4.81 3.65 17.93
N ARG A 26 -5.63 4.70 18.07
CA ARG A 26 -6.71 5.02 17.12
C ARG A 26 -6.15 5.28 15.72
N HIS A 27 -5.05 6.03 15.60
CA HIS A 27 -4.36 6.26 14.33
C HIS A 27 -3.82 4.96 13.73
N SER A 28 -3.18 4.12 14.55
CA SER A 28 -2.66 2.81 14.12
C SER A 28 -3.78 1.88 13.62
N ALA A 29 -4.91 1.84 14.34
CA ALA A 29 -6.07 1.04 13.95
C ALA A 29 -6.65 1.52 12.61
N ALA A 30 -6.87 2.82 12.44
CA ALA A 30 -7.39 3.38 11.19
C ALA A 30 -6.48 3.09 10.00
N LYS A 31 -5.16 3.27 10.16
CA LYS A 31 -4.16 2.92 9.15
C LYS A 31 -4.18 1.44 8.78
N ARG A 32 -4.52 0.54 9.71
CA ARG A 32 -4.64 -0.89 9.41
C ARG A 32 -5.95 -1.21 8.69
N MET A 33 -7.05 -0.61 9.12
CA MET A 33 -8.36 -0.80 8.50
C MET A 33 -8.40 -0.33 7.04
N VAL A 34 -7.81 0.83 6.72
CA VAL A 34 -7.77 1.34 5.33
C VAL A 34 -6.99 0.41 4.38
N ARG A 35 -6.13 -0.47 4.92
CA ARG A 35 -5.37 -1.45 4.15
C ARG A 35 -6.06 -2.81 4.04
N ASP A 36 -7.20 -3.00 4.68
CA ASP A 36 -7.98 -4.23 4.57
C ASP A 36 -8.80 -4.19 3.27
N PRO A 37 -8.58 -5.13 2.32
CA PRO A 37 -9.33 -5.16 1.06
C PRO A 37 -10.84 -5.40 1.23
N ASN A 38 -11.29 -5.84 2.41
CA ASN A 38 -12.70 -6.06 2.72
C ASN A 38 -13.38 -4.84 3.36
N LEU A 39 -12.66 -3.74 3.59
CA LEU A 39 -13.20 -2.50 4.14
C LEU A 39 -13.09 -1.38 3.12
N THR A 40 -14.17 -0.62 2.95
CA THR A 40 -14.15 0.62 2.19
C THR A 40 -13.71 1.79 3.07
N LEU A 41 -13.24 2.88 2.44
CA LEU A 41 -12.93 4.11 3.18
C LEU A 41 -14.16 4.66 3.94
N ALA A 42 -15.36 4.46 3.39
CA ALA A 42 -16.61 4.84 4.03
C ALA A 42 -16.89 4.02 5.30
N ASP A 43 -16.58 2.71 5.30
CA ASP A 43 -16.70 1.86 6.49
C ASP A 43 -15.75 2.35 7.59
N VAL A 44 -14.51 2.68 7.24
CA VAL A 44 -13.54 3.24 8.19
C VAL A 44 -14.01 4.59 8.72
N GLN A 45 -14.57 5.46 7.86
CA GLN A 45 -15.15 6.72 8.31
C GLN A 45 -16.24 6.49 9.37
N TRP A 46 -17.13 5.52 9.13
CA TRP A 46 -18.23 5.21 10.02
C TRP A 46 -17.73 4.69 11.38
N VAL A 47 -16.78 3.75 11.37
CA VAL A 47 -16.15 3.21 12.60
C VAL A 47 -15.41 4.31 13.39
N MET A 48 -14.76 5.23 12.68
CA MET A 48 -14.03 6.34 13.31
C MET A 48 -14.97 7.46 13.79
N GLY A 49 -16.25 7.43 13.41
CA GLY A 49 -17.22 8.48 13.73
C GLY A 49 -16.84 9.84 13.11
N HIS A 50 -16.25 9.82 11.92
CA HIS A 50 -15.90 11.05 11.20
C HIS A 50 -17.10 11.59 10.41
N ALA A 51 -17.34 12.90 10.52
CA ALA A 51 -18.42 13.56 9.79
C ALA A 51 -18.14 13.69 8.29
N HIS A 52 -16.86 13.81 7.91
CA HIS A 52 -16.43 14.00 6.53
C HIS A 52 -15.42 12.94 6.13
N ILE A 53 -15.56 12.43 4.90
CA ILE A 53 -14.64 11.45 4.32
C ILE A 53 -13.21 12.00 4.27
N THR A 54 -13.05 13.31 4.02
CA THR A 54 -11.75 13.99 3.96
C THR A 54 -10.98 13.94 5.28
N THR A 55 -11.67 13.83 6.43
CA THR A 55 -11.00 13.60 7.73
C THR A 55 -10.44 12.19 7.85
N THR A 56 -11.01 11.22 7.12
CA THR A 56 -10.54 9.82 7.06
C THR A 56 -9.45 9.63 6.01
N GLU A 57 -9.43 10.45 4.95
CA GLU A 57 -8.44 10.38 3.87
C GLU A 57 -6.99 10.53 4.36
N ILE A 58 -6.77 11.14 5.52
CA ILE A 58 -5.43 11.25 6.16
C ILE A 58 -4.77 9.89 6.40
N TYR A 59 -5.53 8.79 6.42
CA TYR A 59 -5.04 7.43 6.65
C TYR A 59 -4.67 6.66 5.38
N ILE A 60 -4.93 7.21 4.20
CA ILE A 60 -4.72 6.52 2.91
C ILE A 60 -3.25 6.57 2.48
N ALA A 61 -2.54 7.64 2.84
CA ALA A 61 -1.16 7.83 2.43
C ALA A 61 -0.27 6.67 2.95
N PRO A 62 0.35 5.89 2.06
CA PRO A 62 1.26 4.83 2.47
C PRO A 62 2.56 5.40 3.05
N THR A 63 3.27 4.60 3.84
CA THR A 63 4.63 4.94 4.24
C THR A 63 5.61 4.81 3.06
N PRO A 64 6.77 5.47 3.10
CA PRO A 64 7.78 5.31 2.05
C PRO A 64 8.17 3.84 1.80
N ASP A 65 8.35 3.05 2.85
CA ASP A 65 8.68 1.61 2.74
C ASP A 65 7.57 0.80 2.05
N GLU A 66 6.30 1.12 2.34
CA GLU A 66 5.16 0.51 1.66
C GLU A 66 5.13 0.86 0.18
N VAL A 67 5.41 2.12 -0.18
CA VAL A 67 5.51 2.55 -1.57
C VAL A 67 6.59 1.76 -2.30
N VAL A 68 7.79 1.65 -1.71
CA VAL A 68 8.90 0.88 -2.30
C VAL A 68 8.49 -0.57 -2.53
N ALA A 69 7.91 -1.23 -1.51
CA ALA A 69 7.46 -2.61 -1.62
C ALA A 69 6.38 -2.78 -2.72
N HIS A 70 5.40 -1.89 -2.78
CA HIS A 70 4.35 -1.93 -3.81
C HIS A 70 4.89 -1.77 -5.22
N VAL A 71 5.83 -0.85 -5.42
CA VAL A 71 6.44 -0.58 -6.74
C VAL A 71 7.29 -1.77 -7.19
N LEU A 72 8.10 -2.35 -6.30
CA LEU A 72 8.87 -3.56 -6.61
C LEU A 72 7.94 -4.73 -6.99
N ALA A 73 6.90 -4.97 -6.20
CA ALA A 73 5.92 -6.02 -6.50
C ALA A 73 5.17 -5.76 -7.82
N HIS A 74 4.90 -4.50 -8.17
CA HIS A 74 4.34 -4.14 -9.47
C HIS A 74 5.29 -4.51 -10.61
N HIS A 75 6.57 -4.15 -10.52
CA HIS A 75 7.56 -4.50 -11.55
C HIS A 75 7.76 -6.01 -11.69
N GLU A 76 7.70 -6.78 -10.61
CA GLU A 76 7.75 -8.24 -10.66
C GLU A 76 6.57 -8.83 -11.42
N ARG A 77 5.33 -8.40 -11.12
CA ARG A 77 4.13 -8.82 -11.87
C ARG A 77 4.27 -8.50 -13.36
N ARG A 78 4.72 -7.29 -13.69
CA ARG A 78 4.92 -6.86 -15.09
C ARG A 78 5.97 -7.70 -15.82
N ARG A 79 7.07 -8.06 -15.14
CA ARG A 79 8.10 -8.95 -15.71
C ARG A 79 7.54 -10.36 -15.95
N ALA A 80 6.78 -10.91 -15.01
CA ALA A 80 6.15 -12.21 -15.16
C ALA A 80 5.14 -12.23 -16.33
N GLU A 81 4.34 -11.18 -16.50
CA GLU A 81 3.44 -11.03 -17.65
C GLU A 81 4.19 -10.94 -18.98
N GLN A 82 5.28 -10.19 -19.03
CA GLN A 82 6.10 -10.06 -20.25
C GLN A 82 6.84 -11.35 -20.61
N ALA A 83 7.24 -12.13 -19.61
CA ALA A 83 7.87 -13.43 -19.81
C ALA A 83 6.87 -14.50 -20.29
N LYS A 84 5.56 -14.25 -20.20
CA LYS A 84 4.55 -15.17 -20.74
C LYS A 84 4.67 -15.19 -22.26
N PRO A 85 4.88 -16.37 -22.89
CA PRO A 85 4.91 -16.45 -24.34
C PRO A 85 3.58 -15.92 -24.90
N PRO A 86 3.62 -15.22 -26.06
CA PRO A 86 2.40 -14.75 -26.70
C PRO A 86 1.46 -15.93 -26.93
N ALA A 87 0.15 -15.67 -26.84
CA ALA A 87 -0.83 -16.69 -27.19
C ALA A 87 -0.53 -17.22 -28.60
N PRO A 88 -0.65 -18.54 -28.83
CA PRO A 88 -0.49 -19.06 -30.19
C PRO A 88 -1.48 -18.36 -31.12
N PRO A 89 -1.08 -18.08 -32.37
CA PRO A 89 -1.97 -17.46 -33.34
C PRO A 89 -3.23 -18.32 -33.51
N ALA A 90 -4.36 -17.67 -33.83
CA ALA A 90 -5.61 -18.39 -34.04
C ALA A 90 -5.46 -19.48 -35.13
N PRO A 91 -6.21 -20.59 -35.04
CA PRO A 91 -6.18 -21.63 -36.07
C PRO A 91 -6.50 -21.07 -37.46
N GLY A 92 -5.83 -21.58 -38.50
CA GLY A 92 -6.08 -21.22 -39.89
C GLY A 92 -5.11 -20.20 -40.51
N TYR A 93 -4.24 -19.58 -39.71
CA TYR A 93 -3.15 -18.76 -40.26
C TYR A 93 -1.96 -19.61 -40.68
N ARG A 94 -1.44 -19.34 -41.87
CA ARG A 94 -0.20 -19.96 -42.36
C ARG A 94 1.03 -19.34 -41.66
N PRO A 95 1.94 -20.16 -41.11
CA PRO A 95 3.07 -19.66 -40.31
C PRO A 95 4.03 -18.78 -41.13
N GLU A 96 4.16 -19.02 -42.44
CA GLU A 96 5.03 -18.26 -43.33
C GLU A 96 4.52 -16.83 -43.56
N VAL A 97 3.20 -16.68 -43.61
CA VAL A 97 2.55 -15.37 -43.74
C VAL A 97 2.71 -14.57 -42.45
N LEU A 98 2.56 -15.21 -41.30
CA LEU A 98 2.80 -14.57 -40.00
C LEU A 98 4.28 -14.17 -39.84
N ALA A 99 5.21 -15.02 -40.26
CA ALA A 99 6.64 -14.72 -40.24
C ALA A 99 6.99 -13.51 -41.11
N ALA A 100 6.40 -13.39 -42.29
CA ALA A 100 6.56 -12.23 -43.16
C ALA A 100 5.94 -10.96 -42.54
N LEU A 101 4.75 -11.06 -41.94
CA LEU A 101 4.05 -9.93 -41.31
C LEU A 101 4.80 -9.39 -40.09
N PHE A 102 5.35 -10.29 -39.25
CA PHE A 102 6.04 -9.92 -38.02
C PHE A 102 7.56 -9.78 -38.19
N GLY A 103 8.09 -10.01 -39.39
CA GLY A 103 9.53 -9.93 -39.67
C GLY A 103 10.37 -11.00 -38.96
N THR A 104 9.76 -12.09 -38.49
CA THR A 104 10.44 -13.17 -37.76
C THR A 104 10.90 -14.24 -38.75
N SER A 105 11.97 -13.99 -39.51
CA SER A 105 12.57 -15.04 -40.34
C SER A 105 13.14 -16.14 -39.44
N ALA A 106 12.74 -17.38 -39.69
CA ALA A 106 13.03 -18.53 -38.84
C ALA A 106 14.54 -18.77 -38.68
N ALA A 107 15.07 -18.47 -37.49
CA ALA A 107 16.32 -19.06 -37.03
C ALA A 107 16.02 -20.47 -36.50
N GLY A 108 16.44 -21.48 -37.26
CA GLY A 108 16.67 -22.84 -36.74
C GLY A 108 15.60 -23.88 -37.10
N GLY A 109 15.87 -24.69 -38.12
CA GLY A 109 15.07 -25.86 -38.44
C GLY A 109 15.56 -26.72 -39.60
N GLU A 110 16.83 -26.65 -39.98
CA GLU A 110 17.45 -27.69 -40.79
C GLU A 110 17.86 -28.84 -39.86
N SER A 111 17.15 -29.96 -39.96
CA SER A 111 17.69 -31.28 -39.64
C SER A 111 17.04 -32.30 -40.55
N ARG A 112 17.74 -32.47 -41.68
CA ARG A 112 18.09 -33.72 -42.37
C ARG A 112 16.96 -34.63 -42.89
#